data_AF-A0A7L5ALT9-F1
#
_entry.id   AF-A0A7L5ALT9-F1
#
_cell.length_a   1.000
_cell.length_b   1.000
_cell.length_c   1.000
_cell.angle_alpha   90.00
_cell.angle_beta   90.00
_cell.angle_gamma   90.00
#
_symmetry.space_group_name_H-M   'P 1'
#
loop_
_entity.id
_entity.type
_entity.pdbx_description
1 polymer ?
#
loop_
_entity_poly.entity_id
_entity_poly.type
_entity_poly.pdbx_seq_one_letter_code
_entity_poly.pdbx_strand_id
1 'polypeptide(L)'
;MTANSVNANGTPDFDSRSVARVATDKPADYGRRLVSHMSRKIDGEWNGADSTGHLVFNREGTVAGIVDLACEEGALVLTLSASAQELPRLEEVAGRHLARFGYEDGLAVSWKRQDGSDGTTQGPLTKEDLDRLRTEYEDRAAREGASDAAEDFPDLRA
;
A
#
# COMPACT_ATOMS: atom_id res chain seq x y z
N MET A 1 -25.98 -6.70 17.18
CA MET A 1 -26.23 -6.53 15.74
C MET A 1 -25.86 -5.09 15.39
N THR A 2 -24.57 -4.83 15.13
CA THR A 2 -24.13 -3.54 14.60
C THR A 2 -24.42 -3.55 13.10
N ALA A 3 -25.32 -2.67 12.67
CA ALA A 3 -25.68 -2.52 11.27
C ALA A 3 -24.47 -1.98 10.51
N ASN A 4 -23.98 -2.74 9.53
CA ASN A 4 -22.97 -2.29 8.59
C ASN A 4 -23.65 -1.25 7.67
N SER A 5 -23.56 0.04 8.02
CA SER A 5 -24.07 1.10 7.15
C SER A 5 -23.16 1.19 5.92
N VAL A 6 -23.71 0.85 4.76
CA VAL A 6 -23.04 0.99 3.47
C VAL A 6 -23.49 2.33 2.88
N ASN A 7 -22.55 3.20 2.52
CA ASN A 7 -22.86 4.47 1.88
C ASN A 7 -23.42 4.24 0.46
N ALA A 8 -24.08 5.24 -0.13
CA ALA A 8 -24.82 5.15 -1.40
C ALA A 8 -24.00 4.64 -2.62
N ASN A 9 -22.66 4.55 -2.48
CA ASN A 9 -21.73 4.02 -3.49
C ASN A 9 -21.23 2.58 -3.20
N GLY A 10 -21.81 1.85 -2.24
CA GLY A 10 -21.37 0.49 -1.91
C GLY A 10 -20.12 0.41 -1.04
N THR A 11 -19.54 1.56 -0.65
CA THR A 11 -18.36 1.64 0.22
C THR A 11 -18.77 1.47 1.70
N PRO A 12 -18.08 0.62 2.48
CA PRO A 12 -18.29 0.52 3.91
C PRO A 12 -18.03 1.87 4.60
N ASP A 13 -18.78 2.18 5.66
CA ASP A 13 -18.42 3.28 6.54
C ASP A 13 -17.16 2.89 7.34
N PHE A 14 -16.06 3.59 7.09
CA PHE A 14 -14.79 3.37 7.78
C PHE A 14 -14.68 4.32 8.97
N ASP A 15 -14.45 3.77 10.15
CA ASP A 15 -14.36 4.55 11.40
C ASP A 15 -12.95 5.10 11.66
N SER A 16 -11.97 4.74 10.82
CA SER A 16 -10.57 5.15 10.98
C SER A 16 -9.94 5.61 9.67
N ARG A 17 -9.00 6.55 9.80
CA ARG A 17 -8.22 7.11 8.69
C ARG A 17 -6.76 7.29 9.07
N SER A 18 -5.86 7.09 8.13
CA SER A 18 -4.42 7.29 8.27
C SER A 18 -3.85 7.94 7.01
N VAL A 19 -2.87 8.84 7.17
CA VAL A 19 -2.26 9.57 6.05
C VAL A 19 -0.76 9.42 6.08
N ALA A 20 -0.15 9.08 4.95
CA ALA A 20 1.29 9.09 4.77
C ALA A 20 1.67 10.12 3.69
N ARG A 21 2.57 11.05 4.03
CA ARG A 21 3.18 11.97 3.07
C ARG A 21 4.60 11.50 2.78
N VAL A 22 4.82 10.96 1.59
CA VAL A 22 6.09 10.36 1.19
C VAL A 22 6.87 11.36 0.35
N ALA A 23 8.01 11.83 0.85
CA ALA A 23 8.86 12.76 0.13
C ALA A 23 9.46 12.08 -1.11
N THR A 24 9.27 12.68 -2.29
CA THR A 24 9.81 12.18 -3.55
C THR A 24 9.70 13.24 -4.65
N ASP A 25 10.68 13.24 -5.56
CA ASP A 25 10.66 14.08 -6.77
C ASP A 25 9.83 13.44 -7.91
N LYS A 26 9.35 12.20 -7.73
CA LYS A 26 8.65 11.41 -8.75
C LYS A 26 7.31 10.85 -8.26
N PRO A 27 6.40 11.68 -7.69
CA PRO A 27 5.19 11.18 -7.05
C PRO A 27 4.26 10.41 -8.00
N ALA A 28 4.11 10.88 -9.24
CA ALA A 28 3.23 10.24 -10.22
C ALA A 28 3.76 8.88 -10.71
N ASP A 29 5.08 8.69 -10.80
CA ASP A 29 5.67 7.42 -11.21
C ASP A 29 5.51 6.36 -10.13
N TYR A 30 5.77 6.74 -8.87
CA TYR A 30 5.57 5.84 -7.74
C TYR A 30 4.10 5.52 -7.48
N GLY A 31 3.20 6.50 -7.57
CA GLY A 31 1.76 6.29 -7.43
C GLY A 31 1.22 5.32 -8.48
N ARG A 32 1.58 5.53 -9.76
CA ARG A 32 1.20 4.63 -10.85
C ARG A 32 1.75 3.22 -10.68
N ARG A 33 3.01 3.08 -10.25
CA ARG A 33 3.64 1.77 -10.00
C ARG A 33 2.93 1.02 -8.87
N LEU A 34 2.62 1.73 -7.78
CA LEU A 34 1.86 1.16 -6.66
C LEU A 34 0.48 0.69 -7.11
N VAL A 35 -0.28 1.54 -7.80
CA VAL A 35 -1.62 1.18 -8.29
C VAL A 35 -1.55 0.01 -9.27
N SER A 36 -0.68 0.07 -10.28
CA SER A 36 -0.55 -1.00 -11.27
C SER A 36 -0.18 -2.35 -10.66
N HIS A 37 0.62 -2.36 -9.58
CA HIS A 37 1.00 -3.58 -8.89
C HIS A 37 -0.18 -4.16 -8.09
N MET A 38 -0.82 -3.32 -7.27
CA MET A 38 -1.90 -3.75 -6.38
C MET A 38 -3.14 -4.18 -7.18
N SER A 39 -3.40 -3.54 -8.32
CA SER A 39 -4.54 -3.83 -9.21
C SER A 39 -4.52 -5.23 -9.83
N ARG A 40 -3.45 -6.01 -9.61
CA ARG A 40 -3.39 -7.43 -9.98
C ARG A 40 -4.26 -8.31 -9.08
N LYS A 41 -4.57 -7.85 -7.86
CA LYS A 41 -5.25 -8.65 -6.83
C LYS A 41 -6.44 -7.96 -6.18
N ILE A 42 -6.45 -6.64 -6.20
CA ILE A 42 -7.51 -5.81 -5.65
C ILE A 42 -7.98 -4.84 -6.72
N ASP A 43 -9.12 -4.18 -6.51
CA ASP A 43 -9.53 -3.13 -7.45
C ASP A 43 -8.63 -1.90 -7.29
N GLY A 44 -8.26 -1.29 -8.42
CA GLY A 44 -7.42 -0.11 -8.42
C GLY A 44 -7.44 0.62 -9.76
N GLU A 45 -7.30 1.93 -9.69
CA GLU A 45 -7.31 2.81 -10.85
C GLU A 45 -6.34 3.98 -10.66
N TRP A 46 -5.60 4.31 -11.71
CA TRP A 46 -4.73 5.49 -11.74
C TRP A 46 -5.24 6.45 -12.81
N ASN A 47 -5.56 7.67 -12.40
CA ASN A 47 -5.92 8.75 -13.30
C ASN A 47 -4.66 9.56 -13.64
N GLY A 48 -4.13 9.34 -14.85
CA GLY A 48 -2.95 10.04 -15.33
C GLY A 48 -3.15 11.54 -15.59
N ALA A 49 -4.39 12.00 -15.82
CA ALA A 49 -4.68 13.40 -16.07
C ALA A 49 -4.65 14.21 -14.78
N ASP A 50 -5.24 13.67 -13.71
CA ASP A 50 -5.32 14.32 -12.41
C ASP A 50 -4.13 13.97 -11.49
N SER A 51 -3.28 13.03 -11.91
CA SER A 51 -2.17 12.50 -11.10
C SER A 51 -2.64 11.96 -9.74
N THR A 52 -3.78 11.27 -9.76
CA THR A 52 -4.42 10.64 -8.62
C THR A 52 -4.59 9.15 -8.84
N GLY A 53 -4.72 8.40 -7.75
CA GLY A 53 -5.00 6.97 -7.79
C GLY A 53 -5.95 6.55 -6.70
N HIS A 54 -6.55 5.38 -6.89
CA HIS A 54 -7.48 4.78 -5.96
C HIS A 54 -7.24 3.27 -5.88
N LEU A 55 -7.33 2.71 -4.68
CA LEU A 55 -7.19 1.29 -4.39
C LEU A 55 -8.29 0.86 -3.42
N VAL A 56 -8.92 -0.28 -3.68
CA VAL A 56 -9.98 -0.85 -2.84
C VAL A 56 -9.55 -2.25 -2.41
N PHE A 57 -9.23 -2.44 -1.13
CA PHE A 57 -8.79 -3.72 -0.58
C PHE A 57 -9.97 -4.69 -0.43
N ASN A 58 -10.35 -5.37 -1.51
CA ASN A 58 -11.52 -6.26 -1.59
C ASN A 58 -11.17 -7.74 -1.86
N ARG A 59 -9.92 -8.14 -1.60
CA ARG A 59 -9.40 -9.48 -1.93
C ARG A 59 -10.26 -10.65 -1.42
N GLU A 60 -10.90 -10.49 -0.26
CA GLU A 60 -11.72 -11.52 0.39
C GLU A 60 -13.23 -11.37 0.10
N GLY A 61 -13.60 -10.58 -0.92
CA GLY A 61 -14.99 -10.30 -1.30
C GLY A 61 -15.69 -9.24 -0.44
N THR A 62 -15.06 -8.80 0.65
CA THR A 62 -15.48 -7.63 1.45
C THR A 62 -14.41 -6.56 1.37
N VAL A 63 -14.82 -5.29 1.26
CA VAL A 63 -13.89 -4.16 1.25
C VAL A 63 -13.35 -3.93 2.68
N ALA A 64 -12.08 -4.23 2.89
CA ALA A 64 -11.37 -4.03 4.16
C ALA A 64 -10.89 -2.58 4.35
N GLY A 65 -10.65 -1.87 3.25
CA GLY A 65 -10.21 -0.48 3.27
C GLY A 65 -10.01 0.09 1.88
N ILE A 66 -9.76 1.39 1.82
CA ILE A 66 -9.54 2.16 0.60
C ILE A 66 -8.30 3.03 0.77
N VAL A 67 -7.49 3.13 -0.28
CA VAL A 67 -6.38 4.09 -0.34
C VAL A 67 -6.56 5.02 -1.53
N ASP A 68 -6.63 6.31 -1.24
CA ASP A 68 -6.53 7.38 -2.24
C ASP A 68 -5.08 7.88 -2.31
N LEU A 69 -4.60 8.10 -3.52
CA LEU A 69 -3.28 8.63 -3.82
C LEU A 69 -3.42 9.98 -4.50
N ALA A 70 -2.64 10.97 -4.05
CA ALA A 70 -2.57 12.28 -4.68
C ALA A 70 -1.11 12.73 -4.80
N CYS A 71 -0.75 13.26 -5.97
CA CYS A 71 0.52 13.93 -6.14
C CYS A 71 0.44 15.36 -5.59
N GLU A 72 1.34 15.69 -4.67
CA GLU A 72 1.55 17.04 -4.19
C GLU A 72 2.98 17.49 -4.53
N GLU A 73 3.26 18.77 -4.35
CA GLU A 73 4.61 19.30 -4.54
C GLU A 73 5.61 18.59 -3.60
N GLY A 74 6.59 17.91 -4.21
CA GLY A 74 7.64 17.16 -3.52
C GLY A 74 7.16 15.91 -2.76
N ALA A 75 5.92 15.46 -2.95
CA ALA A 75 5.41 14.31 -2.20
C ALA A 75 4.31 13.52 -2.92
N LEU A 76 4.28 12.22 -2.65
CA LEU A 76 3.11 11.37 -2.87
C LEU A 76 2.34 11.24 -1.56
N VAL A 77 1.08 11.65 -1.55
CA VAL A 77 0.21 11.54 -0.37
C VAL A 77 -0.72 10.36 -0.52
N LEU A 78 -0.70 9.48 0.48
CA LEU A 78 -1.58 8.33 0.60
C LEU A 78 -2.57 8.60 1.73
N THR A 79 -3.86 8.52 1.44
CA THR A 79 -4.93 8.54 2.42
C THR A 79 -5.54 7.13 2.50
N LEU A 80 -5.39 6.47 3.63
CA LEU A 80 -6.01 5.19 3.94
C LEU A 80 -7.25 5.39 4.81
N SER A 81 -8.36 4.80 4.42
CA SER A 81 -9.58 4.68 5.22
C SER A 81 -9.92 3.20 5.39
N ALA A 82 -10.09 2.76 6.64
CA ALA A 82 -10.36 1.37 7.00
C ALA A 82 -11.04 1.29 8.36
N SER A 83 -11.41 0.08 8.79
CA SER A 83 -11.75 -0.13 10.20
C SER A 83 -10.52 0.04 11.09
N ALA A 84 -10.69 0.45 12.35
CA ALA A 84 -9.59 0.53 13.31
C ALA A 84 -8.77 -0.78 13.43
N GLN A 85 -9.43 -1.93 13.21
CA GLN A 85 -8.82 -3.25 13.24
C GLN A 85 -7.94 -3.53 12.01
N GLU A 86 -8.40 -3.16 10.81
CA GLU A 86 -7.67 -3.42 9.56
C GLU A 86 -6.61 -2.33 9.26
N LEU A 87 -6.76 -1.14 9.86
CA LEU A 87 -5.88 0.01 9.58
C LEU A 87 -4.38 -0.33 9.68
N PRO A 88 -3.86 -0.93 10.77
CA PRO A 88 -2.43 -1.21 10.88
C PRO A 88 -1.92 -2.17 9.79
N ARG A 89 -2.73 -3.17 9.45
CA ARG A 89 -2.40 -4.14 8.39
C ARG A 89 -2.34 -3.47 7.02
N LEU A 90 -3.29 -2.60 6.71
CA LEU A 90 -3.35 -1.92 5.42
C LEU A 90 -2.28 -0.82 5.30
N GLU A 91 -1.91 -0.15 6.40
CA GLU A 91 -0.74 0.73 6.49
C GLU A 91 0.54 -0.03 6.07
N GLU A 92 0.74 -1.24 6.61
CA GLU A 92 1.90 -2.07 6.30
C GLU A 92 1.93 -2.52 4.84
N VAL A 93 0.80 -2.98 4.30
CA VAL A 93 0.74 -3.47 2.91
C VAL A 93 1.08 -2.35 1.93
N ALA A 94 0.39 -1.21 2.01
CA ALA A 94 0.64 -0.09 1.10
C ALA A 94 2.05 0.50 1.29
N GLY A 95 2.48 0.70 2.54
CA GLY A 95 3.77 1.29 2.85
C GLY A 95 4.95 0.42 2.41
N ARG A 96 4.87 -0.89 2.60
CA ARG A 96 5.91 -1.84 2.21
C ARG A 96 6.14 -1.88 0.70
N HIS A 97 5.07 -1.93 -0.09
CA HIS A 97 5.21 -1.94 -1.54
C HIS A 97 5.84 -0.65 -2.04
N LEU A 98 5.40 0.49 -1.52
CA LEU A 98 5.93 1.79 -1.91
C LEU A 98 7.40 1.98 -1.50
N ALA A 99 7.77 1.66 -0.26
CA ALA A 99 9.16 1.72 0.22
C ALA A 99 10.08 0.80 -0.59
N ARG A 100 9.58 -0.35 -1.04
CA ARG A 100 10.31 -1.26 -1.93
C ARG A 100 10.46 -0.70 -3.33
N PHE A 101 9.43 -0.10 -3.92
CA PHE A 101 9.56 0.50 -5.25
C PHE A 101 10.54 1.67 -5.27
N GLY A 102 10.58 2.43 -4.18
CA GLY A 102 11.44 3.60 -4.04
C GLY A 102 12.73 3.37 -3.27
N TYR A 103 13.21 2.13 -3.12
CA TYR A 103 14.42 1.87 -2.33
C TYR A 103 15.66 2.60 -2.90
N GLU A 104 15.79 2.69 -4.23
CA GLU A 104 16.90 3.41 -4.88
C GLU A 104 16.87 4.91 -4.58
N ASP A 105 15.66 5.46 -4.44
CA ASP A 105 15.40 6.86 -4.10
C ASP A 105 15.25 7.06 -2.58
N GLY A 106 15.46 6.02 -1.76
CA GLY A 106 15.40 6.10 -0.30
C GLY A 106 14.01 6.41 0.28
N LEU A 107 12.93 5.99 -0.38
CA LEU A 107 11.57 6.28 0.08
C LEU A 107 11.28 5.66 1.46
N ALA A 108 10.73 6.49 2.35
CA ALA A 108 10.21 6.10 3.64
C ALA A 108 8.72 6.49 3.73
N VAL A 109 7.89 5.55 4.16
CA VAL A 109 6.45 5.74 4.31
C VAL A 109 6.12 5.71 5.78
N SER A 110 5.75 6.87 6.34
CA SER A 110 5.34 7.01 7.73
C SER A 110 3.90 7.49 7.79
N TRP A 111 3.06 6.71 8.46
CA TRP A 111 1.62 6.97 8.58
C TRP A 111 1.30 7.81 9.82
N LYS A 112 0.34 8.72 9.70
CA LYS A 112 -0.25 9.49 10.79
C LYS A 112 -1.76 9.24 10.82
N ARG A 113 -2.24 8.68 11.93
CA ARG A 113 -3.66 8.37 12.11
C ARG A 113 -4.44 9.62 12.45
N GLN A 114 -5.73 9.62 12.13
CA GLN A 114 -6.64 10.75 12.37
C GLN A 114 -6.74 11.15 13.84
N ASP A 115 -6.52 10.21 14.77
CA ASP A 115 -6.48 10.45 16.22
C ASP A 115 -5.18 11.12 16.69
N GLY A 116 -4.24 11.40 15.77
CA GLY A 116 -2.95 12.01 16.05
C GLY A 116 -1.86 11.02 16.47
N SER A 117 -2.17 9.72 16.58
CA SER A 117 -1.18 8.69 16.87
C SER A 117 -0.32 8.35 15.64
N ASP A 118 0.86 7.83 15.91
CA ASP A 118 1.75 7.31 14.88
C ASP A 118 1.23 5.96 14.37
N GLY A 119 1.07 5.85 13.05
CA GLY A 119 0.83 4.58 12.38
C GLY A 119 2.13 3.82 12.14
N THR A 120 2.10 2.84 11.25
CA THR A 120 3.31 2.09 10.91
C THR A 120 4.31 2.94 10.10
N THR A 121 5.56 2.49 10.05
CA THR A 121 6.59 3.07 9.16
C THR A 121 7.29 1.97 8.38
N GLN A 122 7.47 2.18 7.07
CA GLN A 122 8.16 1.28 6.17
C GLN A 122 9.27 2.02 5.42
N GLY A 123 10.47 1.45 5.41
CA GLY A 123 11.64 2.07 4.81
C GLY A 123 12.24 3.22 5.66
N PRO A 124 13.30 3.87 5.16
CA PRO A 124 13.97 3.58 3.89
C PRO A 124 14.62 2.19 3.90
N LEU A 125 14.52 1.47 2.79
CA LEU A 125 15.13 0.13 2.66
C LEU A 125 16.52 0.26 2.05
N THR A 126 17.49 -0.46 2.58
CA THR A 126 18.81 -0.59 1.96
C THR A 126 18.80 -1.72 0.92
N LYS A 127 19.82 -1.73 0.04
CA LYS A 127 20.03 -2.85 -0.89
C LYS A 127 20.25 -4.18 -0.16
N GLU A 128 20.95 -4.15 0.97
CA GLU A 128 21.17 -5.33 1.82
C GLU A 128 19.86 -5.85 2.42
N ASP A 129 18.95 -4.95 2.83
CA ASP A 129 17.62 -5.34 3.31
C ASP A 129 16.81 -6.07 2.22
N LEU A 130 16.89 -5.60 0.97
CA LEU A 130 16.22 -6.24 -0.15
C LEU A 130 16.84 -7.60 -0.53
N ASP A 131 18.17 -7.70 -0.50
CA ASP A 131 18.87 -8.96 -0.79
C ASP A 131 18.56 -10.02 0.29
N ARG A 132 18.51 -9.61 1.56
CA ARG A 132 18.06 -10.46 2.67
C ARG A 132 16.63 -10.92 2.48
N LEU A 133 15.71 -9.98 2.21
CA LEU A 133 14.30 -10.32 1.97
C LEU A 133 14.18 -11.30 0.81
N ARG A 134 14.79 -11.02 -0.37
CA ARG A 134 14.77 -11.94 -1.52
C ARG A 134 15.21 -13.36 -1.13
N THR A 135 16.30 -13.47 -0.39
CA THR A 135 16.82 -14.77 0.08
C THR A 135 15.81 -15.49 0.97
N GLU A 136 15.17 -14.78 1.91
CA GLU A 136 14.13 -15.34 2.77
C GLU A 136 12.90 -15.81 1.97
N TYR A 137 12.53 -15.09 0.90
CA TYR A 137 11.44 -15.51 0.00
C TYR A 137 11.79 -16.77 -0.78
N GLU A 138 12.98 -16.83 -1.36
CA GLU A 138 13.45 -17.99 -2.12
C GLU A 138 13.46 -19.25 -1.23
N ASP A 139 13.92 -19.12 0.02
CA ASP A 139 13.93 -20.21 0.99
C ASP A 139 12.51 -20.62 1.42
N ARG A 140 11.59 -19.65 1.64
CA ARG A 140 10.18 -19.96 1.91
C ARG A 140 9.49 -20.65 0.73
N ALA A 141 9.69 -20.13 -0.48
CA ALA A 141 9.09 -20.70 -1.69
C ALA A 141 9.57 -22.13 -1.95
N ALA A 142 10.84 -22.42 -1.64
CA ALA A 142 11.41 -23.76 -1.71
C ALA A 142 10.81 -24.73 -0.69
N ARG A 143 10.38 -24.24 0.48
CA ARG A 143 9.77 -25.05 1.55
C ARG A 143 8.27 -25.29 1.38
N GLU A 144 7.53 -24.29 0.90
CA GLU A 144 6.06 -24.27 0.95
C GLU A 144 5.38 -24.56 -0.41
N GLY A 145 6.14 -24.64 -1.51
CA GLY A 145 5.58 -24.77 -2.86
C GLY A 145 5.05 -23.42 -3.35
N ALA A 146 5.43 -23.05 -4.58
CA ALA A 146 5.48 -21.69 -5.12
C ALA A 146 4.18 -20.85 -5.17
N SER A 147 3.06 -21.28 -4.60
CA SER A 147 1.77 -20.59 -4.75
C SER A 147 1.56 -19.41 -3.80
N ASP A 148 2.14 -19.42 -2.60
CA ASP A 148 1.90 -18.35 -1.60
C ASP A 148 3.10 -17.37 -1.46
N ALA A 149 4.32 -17.83 -1.78
CA ALA A 149 5.54 -17.02 -1.63
C ALA A 149 5.79 -16.03 -2.80
N ALA A 150 5.27 -16.30 -3.99
CA ALA A 150 5.41 -15.42 -5.16
C ALA A 150 4.56 -14.14 -5.07
N GLU A 151 3.65 -14.09 -4.09
CA GLU A 151 2.65 -13.04 -3.92
C GLU A 151 3.22 -11.68 -3.47
N ASP A 152 4.45 -11.67 -2.94
CA ASP A 152 5.06 -10.51 -2.26
C ASP A 152 6.29 -9.93 -2.99
N PHE A 153 6.80 -10.63 -4.02
CA PHE A 153 8.04 -10.29 -4.76
C PHE A 153 7.97 -10.49 -6.29
N PRO A 154 7.00 -9.94 -7.04
CA PRO A 154 6.96 -10.14 -8.49
C PRO A 154 7.89 -9.20 -9.30
N ASP A 155 8.47 -8.16 -8.70
CA ASP A 155 9.23 -7.10 -9.40
C ASP A 155 10.73 -7.39 -9.60
N LEU A 156 11.23 -8.59 -9.24
CA LEU A 156 12.64 -8.99 -9.42
C LEU A 156 12.87 -9.97 -10.58
N ARG A 157 11.86 -10.23 -11.43
CA ARG A 157 12.14 -10.84 -12.73
C ARG A 157 12.74 -9.77 -13.64
N ALA A 158 14.06 -9.86 -13.79
CA ALA A 158 14.85 -9.23 -14.84
C ALA A 158 14.24 -9.45 -16.23
#